data_AF-A0A967L4Y0-F1
#
_entry.id   AF-A0A967L4Y0-F1
#
_cell.length_a   1.000
_cell.length_b   1.000
_cell.length_c   1.000
_cell.angle_alpha   90.00
_cell.angle_beta   90.00
_cell.angle_gamma   90.00
#
_symmetry.space_group_name_H-M   'P 1'
#
loop_
_entity.id
_entity.type
_entity.pdbx_description
1 polymer ?
#
loop_
_entity_poly.entity_id
_entity_poly.type
_entity_poly.pdbx_seq_one_letter_code
_entity_poly.pdbx_strand_id
1 'polypeptide(L)'
;MKPRHVLSALVVALVAAGLALIPQGDAMAQKRGGKLVYMIPASGSPSLDGHRETTFATIHPSAPFYSTLVQTDPRSKLGQQIAGDIATEWSVSADKKTYTFKLRKGVVFHDGSPLNSKDVVASWNRIVFPPEGVLSARKAFFPMVESITAPDDYTVVFKLKFPSGAFLPAVAMPFNYIYSSDILDKDQRYHENNVMGSGPFKIVEYVPGGKIVGTRNDDFYIPGLPYLDG
;
A
#
# COMPACT_ATOMS: atom_id res chain seq x y z
N MET A 1 33.79 -81.86 17.86
CA MET A 1 32.49 -82.56 17.87
C MET A 1 31.43 -81.62 17.30
N LYS A 2 30.77 -81.97 16.18
CA LYS A 2 29.46 -81.37 15.79
C LYS A 2 28.36 -81.99 16.72
N PRO A 3 27.08 -81.51 16.83
CA PRO A 3 26.35 -80.64 15.90
C PRO A 3 25.20 -79.72 16.49
N ARG A 4 24.47 -79.04 15.56
CA ARG A 4 23.00 -78.75 15.50
C ARG A 4 22.32 -77.54 16.22
N HIS A 5 21.79 -76.63 15.37
CA HIS A 5 20.50 -75.87 15.30
C HIS A 5 19.72 -75.54 16.61
N VAL A 6 19.04 -74.39 16.82
CA VAL A 6 17.83 -73.85 16.14
C VAL A 6 17.50 -72.42 16.70
N LEU A 7 16.88 -71.58 15.85
CA LEU A 7 16.13 -70.32 16.05
C LEU A 7 15.74 -69.85 17.47
N SER A 8 15.72 -68.51 17.69
CA SER A 8 14.48 -67.74 17.97
C SER A 8 14.70 -66.22 18.05
N ALA A 9 13.66 -65.48 17.67
CA ALA A 9 13.59 -64.04 17.44
C ALA A 9 13.30 -63.18 18.71
N LEU A 10 13.25 -61.86 18.48
CA LEU A 10 12.69 -60.77 19.31
C LEU A 10 13.50 -60.28 20.54
N VAL A 11 13.95 -59.02 20.48
CA VAL A 11 13.54 -57.96 21.44
C VAL A 11 13.55 -56.61 20.68
N VAL A 12 12.41 -55.95 20.64
CA VAL A 12 12.20 -54.57 20.18
C VAL A 12 11.86 -53.70 21.41
N ALA A 13 12.29 -52.43 21.33
CA ALA A 13 11.80 -51.24 22.05
C ALA A 13 12.26 -51.00 23.50
N LEU A 14 12.89 -49.83 23.73
CA LEU A 14 12.39 -48.74 24.60
C LEU A 14 13.48 -47.69 24.90
N VAL A 15 13.75 -46.73 23.99
CA VAL A 15 14.36 -45.42 24.37
C VAL A 15 13.94 -44.28 23.41
N ALA A 16 12.67 -44.14 23.08
CA ALA A 16 12.20 -43.00 22.28
C ALA A 16 10.81 -42.52 22.70
N ALA A 17 10.69 -42.01 23.92
CA ALA A 17 9.49 -41.29 24.35
C ALA A 17 9.90 -40.25 25.40
N GLY A 18 10.25 -39.05 24.96
CA GLY A 18 10.64 -37.99 25.90
C GLY A 18 10.84 -36.59 25.32
N LEU A 19 10.60 -36.36 24.02
CA LEU A 19 10.70 -35.04 23.40
C LEU A 19 9.62 -34.92 22.32
N ALA A 20 8.47 -34.37 22.67
CA ALA A 20 7.65 -33.51 21.83
C ALA A 20 6.21 -33.47 22.37
N LEU A 21 5.94 -32.56 23.31
CA LEU A 21 4.61 -32.01 23.55
C LEU A 21 4.80 -30.58 24.08
N ILE A 22 5.41 -29.74 23.24
CA ILE A 22 5.20 -28.29 23.36
C ILE A 22 3.84 -28.05 22.70
N PRO A 23 2.82 -27.54 23.42
CA PRO A 23 1.57 -27.13 22.78
C PRO A 23 1.94 -26.07 21.75
N GLN A 24 1.78 -26.38 20.46
CA GLN A 24 1.72 -25.35 19.44
C GLN A 24 0.47 -24.54 19.77
N GLY A 25 0.64 -23.40 20.43
CA GLY A 25 -0.47 -22.49 20.68
C GLY A 25 -1.17 -22.21 19.35
N ASP A 26 -2.51 -22.31 19.36
CA ASP A 26 -3.32 -22.04 18.19
C ASP A 26 -2.85 -20.71 17.56
N ALA A 27 -2.45 -20.78 16.30
CA ALA A 27 -2.27 -19.57 15.51
C ALA A 27 -3.61 -18.84 15.55
N MET A 28 -3.68 -17.73 16.30
CA MET A 28 -4.87 -16.89 16.37
C MET A 28 -5.20 -16.44 14.95
N ALA A 29 -6.18 -17.10 14.32
CA ALA A 29 -6.68 -16.72 13.02
C ALA A 29 -7.12 -15.25 13.10
N GLN A 30 -6.77 -14.46 12.10
CA GLN A 30 -7.04 -13.03 12.09
C GLN A 30 -8.57 -12.83 12.10
N LYS A 31 -9.11 -12.25 13.19
CA LYS A 31 -10.56 -12.07 13.35
C LYS A 31 -11.06 -11.07 12.31
N ARG A 32 -11.99 -11.53 11.46
CA ARG A 32 -12.67 -10.68 10.46
C ARG A 32 -13.87 -9.97 11.10
N GLY A 33 -14.10 -8.74 10.66
CA GLY A 33 -15.19 -7.88 11.08
C GLY A 33 -14.83 -6.93 12.22
N GLY A 34 -15.84 -6.19 12.68
CA GLY A 34 -15.71 -5.21 13.75
C GLY A 34 -15.33 -3.82 13.23
N LYS A 35 -15.55 -2.81 14.08
CA LYS A 35 -15.24 -1.41 13.79
C LYS A 35 -14.09 -0.92 14.65
N LEU A 36 -13.16 -0.18 14.07
CA LEU A 36 -12.08 0.47 14.81
C LEU A 36 -12.37 1.95 15.00
N VAL A 37 -12.49 2.38 16.26
CA VAL A 37 -12.49 3.81 16.59
C VAL A 37 -11.06 4.24 16.86
N TYR A 38 -10.48 5.01 15.94
CA TYR A 38 -9.12 5.52 16.05
C TYR A 38 -9.14 7.03 16.34
N MET A 39 -8.67 7.41 17.53
CA MET A 39 -8.54 8.82 17.91
C MET A 39 -7.30 9.43 17.27
N ILE A 40 -7.47 10.54 16.54
CA ILE A 40 -6.38 11.30 15.93
C ILE A 40 -6.06 12.48 16.85
N PRO A 41 -4.86 12.52 17.48
CA PRO A 41 -4.49 13.60 18.40
C PRO A 41 -4.02 14.84 17.63
N ALA A 42 -4.91 15.43 16.82
CA ALA A 42 -4.61 16.63 16.04
C ALA A 42 -5.86 17.49 15.88
N SER A 43 -5.68 18.82 15.83
CA SER A 43 -6.72 19.73 15.34
C SER A 43 -6.99 19.42 13.86
N GLY A 44 -8.26 19.47 13.44
CA GLY A 44 -8.70 19.06 12.10
C GLY A 44 -7.80 19.51 10.94
N SER A 45 -7.79 18.70 9.86
CA SER A 45 -6.98 18.96 8.67
C SER A 45 -7.43 20.21 7.90
N PRO A 46 -6.52 21.03 7.34
CA PRO A 46 -6.88 22.14 6.47
C PRO A 46 -7.62 21.70 5.19
N SER A 47 -7.32 20.50 4.69
CA SER A 47 -7.99 19.87 3.55
C SER A 47 -7.81 18.34 3.57
N LEU A 48 -8.46 17.59 2.68
CA LEU A 48 -8.29 16.14 2.56
C LEU A 48 -7.23 15.72 1.53
N ASP A 49 -6.58 16.68 0.87
CA ASP A 49 -5.67 16.40 -0.24
C ASP A 49 -4.29 15.95 0.25
N GLY A 50 -4.01 14.66 0.06
CA GLY A 50 -2.73 14.04 0.40
C GLY A 50 -1.53 14.64 -0.31
N HIS A 51 -1.65 15.20 -1.51
CA HIS A 51 -0.49 15.80 -2.19
C HIS A 51 -0.15 17.18 -1.61
N ARG A 52 -1.15 17.90 -1.09
CA ARG A 52 -1.02 19.25 -0.52
C ARG A 52 -0.61 19.24 0.94
N GLU A 53 -1.30 18.45 1.78
CA GLU A 53 -1.19 18.55 3.22
C GLU A 53 -0.03 17.75 3.79
N THR A 54 0.51 18.12 4.95
CA THR A 54 1.68 17.47 5.56
C THR A 54 1.44 16.87 6.94
N THR A 55 0.21 16.98 7.45
CA THR A 55 -0.08 16.76 8.87
C THR A 55 -0.60 15.36 9.18
N PHE A 56 -0.42 14.92 10.43
CA PHE A 56 -1.10 13.73 10.96
C PHE A 56 -2.61 13.87 10.99
N ALA A 57 -3.12 15.11 11.09
CA ALA A 57 -4.55 15.41 11.01
C ALA A 57 -5.14 15.07 9.64
N THR A 58 -4.32 15.02 8.59
CA THR A 58 -4.75 14.63 7.24
C THR A 58 -4.52 13.16 6.96
N ILE A 59 -3.28 12.68 7.14
CA ILE A 59 -2.88 11.34 6.67
C ILE A 59 -3.59 10.23 7.43
N HIS A 60 -3.70 10.31 8.75
CA HIS A 60 -4.33 9.26 9.54
C HIS A 60 -5.80 9.05 9.17
N PRO A 61 -6.63 10.11 9.03
CA PRO A 61 -8.00 9.92 8.59
C PRO A 61 -8.11 9.60 7.10
N SER A 62 -7.29 10.13 6.20
CA SER A 62 -7.51 9.96 4.75
C SER A 62 -6.82 8.74 4.13
N ALA A 63 -5.67 8.29 4.65
CA ALA A 63 -4.90 7.19 4.06
C ALA A 63 -5.68 5.88 3.88
N PRO A 64 -6.59 5.45 4.79
CA PRO A 64 -7.36 4.22 4.61
C PRO A 64 -8.26 4.21 3.35
N PHE A 65 -8.53 5.38 2.76
CA PHE A 65 -9.38 5.53 1.59
C PHE A 65 -8.59 5.54 0.27
N TYR A 66 -7.27 5.64 0.30
CA TYR A 66 -6.45 5.77 -0.90
C TYR A 66 -5.41 4.66 -1.00
N SER A 67 -5.08 4.33 -2.25
CA SER A 67 -3.95 3.48 -2.58
C SER A 67 -2.79 4.35 -3.08
N THR A 68 -1.60 3.78 -3.02
CA THR A 68 -0.33 4.38 -3.46
C THR A 68 0.31 3.53 -4.54
N LEU A 69 1.39 4.02 -5.17
CA LEU A 69 2.13 3.20 -6.13
C LEU A 69 2.85 2.04 -5.43
N VAL A 70 3.59 2.38 -4.38
CA VAL A 70 4.26 1.48 -3.44
C VAL A 70 4.14 2.11 -2.04
N GLN A 71 4.34 1.30 -1.01
CA GLN A 71 4.19 1.73 0.38
C GLN A 71 5.31 1.18 1.26
N THR A 72 5.57 1.83 2.40
CA THR A 72 6.31 1.16 3.48
C THR A 72 5.54 -0.09 3.90
N ASP A 73 6.19 -1.25 3.94
CA ASP A 73 5.53 -2.51 4.29
C ASP A 73 4.96 -2.39 5.71
N PRO A 74 3.63 -2.49 5.89
CA PRO A 74 3.00 -2.36 7.21
C PRO A 74 3.42 -3.46 8.20
N ARG A 75 4.06 -4.53 7.72
CA ARG A 75 4.63 -5.63 8.53
C ARG A 75 6.11 -5.42 8.83
N SER A 76 6.75 -4.42 8.23
CA SER A 76 8.14 -4.10 8.51
C SER A 76 8.29 -3.61 9.94
N LYS A 77 8.94 -4.40 10.80
CA LYS A 77 9.17 -4.06 12.22
C LYS A 77 9.89 -2.72 12.40
N LEU A 78 10.72 -2.33 11.43
CA LEU A 78 11.51 -1.10 11.46
C LEU A 78 11.02 -0.04 10.47
N GLY A 79 9.95 -0.30 9.70
CA GLY A 79 9.45 0.62 8.69
C GLY A 79 10.43 0.90 7.54
N GLN A 80 11.40 0.01 7.31
CA GLN A 80 12.48 0.20 6.33
C GLN A 80 12.24 -0.51 5.00
N GLN A 81 11.33 -1.48 4.99
CA GLN A 81 11.04 -2.26 3.80
C GLN A 81 9.92 -1.61 3.00
N ILE A 82 10.07 -1.60 1.68
CA ILE A 82 9.07 -1.09 0.75
C ILE A 82 8.37 -2.28 0.12
N ALA A 83 7.04 -2.27 0.17
CA ALA A 83 6.18 -3.25 -0.45
C ALA A 83 5.42 -2.62 -1.63
N GLY A 84 5.01 -3.47 -2.55
CA GLY A 84 4.06 -3.10 -3.60
C GLY A 84 2.71 -2.70 -3.01
N ASP A 85 2.01 -1.82 -3.72
CA ASP A 85 0.61 -1.54 -3.48
C ASP A 85 -0.18 -1.70 -4.79
N ILE A 86 -0.41 -0.62 -5.54
CA ILE A 86 -0.87 -0.72 -6.93
C ILE A 86 0.22 -1.35 -7.81
N ALA A 87 1.49 -1.02 -7.60
CA ALA A 87 2.59 -1.72 -8.27
C ALA A 87 2.81 -3.10 -7.64
N THR A 88 2.79 -4.15 -8.47
CA THR A 88 3.07 -5.53 -8.03
C THR A 88 4.56 -5.84 -8.01
N GLU A 89 5.31 -5.20 -8.90
CA GLU A 89 6.76 -5.32 -9.02
C GLU A 89 7.37 -4.08 -9.65
N TRP A 90 8.67 -3.89 -9.48
CA TRP A 90 9.42 -2.87 -10.20
C TRP A 90 10.85 -3.31 -10.48
N SER A 91 11.43 -2.76 -11.53
CA SER A 91 12.82 -2.95 -11.90
C SER A 91 13.56 -1.61 -11.92
N VAL A 92 14.87 -1.68 -11.69
CA VAL A 92 15.77 -0.52 -11.72
C VAL A 92 16.86 -0.79 -12.74
N SER A 93 17.05 0.11 -13.70
CA SER A 93 18.10 0.01 -14.70
C SER A 93 19.50 -0.06 -14.08
N ALA A 94 20.48 -0.54 -14.86
CA ALA A 94 21.86 -0.68 -14.41
C ALA A 94 22.47 0.65 -13.93
N ASP A 95 22.17 1.75 -14.63
CA ASP A 95 22.61 3.11 -14.30
C ASP A 95 21.82 3.77 -13.14
N LYS A 96 20.83 3.05 -12.58
CA LYS A 96 19.96 3.50 -11.48
C LYS A 96 19.15 4.76 -11.78
N LYS A 97 18.93 5.07 -13.06
CA LYS A 97 18.16 6.24 -13.51
C LYS A 97 16.77 5.93 -14.05
N THR A 98 16.43 4.67 -14.31
CA THR A 98 15.10 4.29 -14.79
C THR A 98 14.46 3.30 -13.83
N TYR A 99 13.29 3.66 -13.32
CA TYR A 99 12.44 2.79 -12.50
C TYR A 99 11.19 2.43 -13.30
N THR A 100 10.95 1.14 -13.50
CA THR A 100 9.76 0.64 -14.21
C THR A 100 8.89 -0.13 -13.25
N PHE A 101 7.66 0.32 -13.05
CA PHE A 101 6.66 -0.30 -12.17
C PHE A 101 5.62 -1.02 -13.02
N LYS A 102 5.31 -2.27 -12.67
CA LYS A 102 4.17 -3.01 -13.24
C LYS A 102 2.98 -2.89 -12.31
N LEU A 103 1.85 -2.46 -12.87
CA LEU A 103 0.63 -2.19 -12.13
C LEU A 103 -0.25 -3.45 -12.08
N ARG A 104 -0.96 -3.59 -10.97
CA ARG A 104 -2.02 -4.58 -10.82
C ARG A 104 -3.14 -4.31 -11.83
N LYS A 105 -3.68 -5.37 -12.41
CA LYS A 105 -4.87 -5.31 -13.28
C LYS A 105 -6.15 -5.41 -12.43
N GLY A 106 -7.23 -4.78 -12.92
CA GLY A 106 -8.55 -4.85 -12.29
C GLY A 106 -8.68 -4.03 -11.00
N VAL A 107 -7.76 -3.07 -10.75
CA VAL A 107 -7.94 -2.09 -9.68
C VAL A 107 -9.05 -1.13 -10.09
N VAL A 108 -9.94 -0.82 -9.16
CA VAL A 108 -11.02 0.15 -9.35
C VAL A 108 -10.99 1.23 -8.28
N PHE A 109 -11.44 2.42 -8.63
CA PHE A 109 -11.79 3.45 -7.66
C PHE A 109 -13.09 3.09 -6.93
N HIS A 110 -13.42 3.84 -5.88
CA HIS A 110 -14.58 3.59 -5.02
C HIS A 110 -15.92 3.65 -5.77
N ASP A 111 -15.99 4.40 -6.88
CA ASP A 111 -17.12 4.50 -7.79
C ASP A 111 -17.20 3.38 -8.85
N GLY A 112 -16.22 2.45 -8.84
CA GLY A 112 -16.13 1.34 -9.78
C GLY A 112 -15.42 1.66 -11.10
N SER A 113 -14.98 2.91 -11.32
CA SER A 113 -14.17 3.26 -12.49
C SER A 113 -12.80 2.57 -12.44
N PRO A 114 -12.24 2.15 -13.59
CA PRO A 114 -10.96 1.44 -13.61
C PRO A 114 -9.80 2.39 -13.29
N LEU A 115 -8.85 1.92 -12.49
CA LEU A 115 -7.58 2.59 -12.22
C LEU A 115 -6.48 1.95 -13.08
N ASN A 116 -5.78 2.77 -13.88
CA ASN A 116 -4.69 2.33 -14.75
C ASN A 116 -3.50 3.30 -14.71
N SER A 117 -2.52 3.11 -15.61
CA SER A 117 -1.31 3.92 -15.65
C SER A 117 -1.56 5.41 -15.91
N LYS A 118 -2.67 5.80 -16.56
CA LYS A 118 -3.04 7.21 -16.77
C LYS A 118 -3.30 7.93 -15.45
N ASP A 119 -4.04 7.29 -14.54
CA ASP A 119 -4.32 7.81 -13.19
C ASP A 119 -3.03 7.95 -12.37
N VAL A 120 -2.17 6.94 -12.46
CA VAL A 120 -0.88 6.93 -11.78
C VAL A 120 0.02 8.06 -12.33
N VAL A 121 0.14 8.19 -13.65
CA VAL A 121 0.93 9.25 -14.29
C VAL A 121 0.36 10.63 -13.96
N ALA A 122 -0.96 10.84 -14.01
CA ALA A 122 -1.60 12.10 -13.66
C ALA A 122 -1.31 12.49 -12.20
N SER A 123 -1.45 11.55 -11.27
CA SER A 123 -1.18 11.76 -9.85
C SER A 123 0.29 12.10 -9.59
N TRP A 124 1.21 11.36 -10.21
CA TRP A 124 2.65 11.61 -10.04
C TRP A 124 3.13 12.89 -10.73
N ASN A 125 2.54 13.24 -11.87
CA ASN A 125 2.78 14.56 -12.48
C ASN A 125 2.28 15.68 -11.57
N ARG A 126 1.10 15.54 -10.95
CA ARG A 126 0.62 16.51 -9.96
C ARG A 126 1.56 16.65 -8.76
N ILE A 127 2.16 15.55 -8.30
CA ILE A 127 3.12 15.57 -7.19
C ILE A 127 4.45 16.24 -7.58
N VAL A 128 5.04 15.82 -8.70
CA VAL A 128 6.42 16.17 -9.09
C VAL A 128 6.48 17.46 -9.93
N PHE A 129 5.49 17.65 -10.79
CA PHE A 129 5.35 18.76 -11.73
C PHE A 129 3.96 19.41 -11.57
N PRO A 130 3.60 19.90 -10.37
CA PRO A 130 2.27 20.44 -10.13
C PRO A 130 1.96 21.57 -11.13
N PRO A 131 0.73 21.62 -11.68
CA PRO A 131 0.26 22.75 -12.47
C PRO A 131 0.36 24.07 -11.69
N GLU A 132 0.31 25.19 -12.42
CA GLU A 132 0.28 26.51 -11.79
C GLU A 132 -0.88 26.62 -10.79
N GLY A 133 -0.61 27.18 -9.61
CA GLY A 133 -1.60 27.32 -8.54
C GLY A 133 -1.89 26.04 -7.74
N VAL A 134 -1.40 24.87 -8.17
CA VAL A 134 -1.54 23.60 -7.43
C VAL A 134 -0.35 23.43 -6.49
N LEU A 135 -0.62 23.17 -5.20
CA LEU A 135 0.42 22.92 -4.21
C LEU A 135 0.69 21.43 -4.07
N SER A 136 1.97 21.04 -4.14
CA SER A 136 2.45 19.72 -3.75
C SER A 136 3.54 19.88 -2.70
N ALA A 137 3.29 19.43 -1.47
CA ALA A 137 4.29 19.49 -0.41
C ALA A 137 5.45 18.51 -0.59
N ARG A 138 5.34 17.58 -1.56
CA ARG A 138 6.38 16.57 -1.86
C ARG A 138 7.23 16.93 -3.07
N LYS A 139 6.89 17.96 -3.84
CA LYS A 139 7.66 18.37 -5.03
C LYS A 139 9.16 18.45 -4.76
N ALA A 140 9.54 19.01 -3.60
CA ALA A 140 10.93 19.16 -3.17
C ALA A 140 11.68 17.83 -2.93
N PHE A 141 10.97 16.70 -2.78
CA PHE A 141 11.56 15.37 -2.62
C PHE A 141 11.88 14.69 -3.95
N PHE A 142 11.42 15.25 -5.08
CA PHE A 142 11.60 14.68 -6.40
C PHE A 142 12.50 15.49 -7.36
N PRO A 143 13.57 16.20 -6.91
CA PRO A 143 14.40 17.01 -7.80
C PRO A 143 15.16 16.14 -8.82
N MET A 144 15.35 14.86 -8.52
CA MET A 144 15.99 13.89 -9.39
C MET A 144 15.09 13.44 -10.54
N VAL A 145 13.77 13.59 -10.47
CA VAL A 145 12.85 13.11 -11.51
C VAL A 145 12.91 14.02 -12.73
N GLU A 146 13.08 13.40 -13.89
CA GLU A 146 13.10 14.04 -15.20
C GLU A 146 11.75 13.92 -15.90
N SER A 147 11.21 12.72 -15.96
CA SER A 147 9.92 12.45 -16.61
C SER A 147 9.24 11.22 -16.02
N ILE A 148 7.93 11.19 -16.20
CA ILE A 148 7.04 10.10 -15.78
C ILE A 148 6.19 9.74 -17.01
N THR A 149 6.28 8.51 -17.47
CA THR A 149 5.57 8.04 -18.67
C THR A 149 4.92 6.68 -18.44
N ALA A 150 3.98 6.34 -19.31
CA ALA A 150 3.35 5.02 -19.34
C ALA A 150 3.35 4.49 -20.79
N PRO A 151 4.16 3.47 -21.11
CA PRO A 151 4.16 2.88 -22.46
C PRO A 151 2.91 2.03 -22.74
N ASP A 152 2.20 1.63 -21.70
CA ASP A 152 0.95 0.86 -21.75
C ASP A 152 0.11 1.12 -20.50
N ASP A 153 -1.12 0.57 -20.45
CA ASP A 153 -2.08 0.81 -19.37
C ASP A 153 -1.65 0.26 -17.99
N TYR A 154 -0.62 -0.58 -17.94
CA TYR A 154 -0.20 -1.27 -16.71
C TYR A 154 1.30 -1.16 -16.43
N THR A 155 1.96 -0.16 -17.01
CA THR A 155 3.38 0.11 -16.80
C THR A 155 3.60 1.59 -16.59
N VAL A 156 4.35 1.95 -15.55
CA VAL A 156 4.75 3.34 -15.28
C VAL A 156 6.27 3.40 -15.18
N VAL A 157 6.86 4.36 -15.88
CA VAL A 157 8.31 4.54 -15.98
C VAL A 157 8.68 5.92 -15.45
N PHE A 158 9.53 5.95 -14.44
CA PHE A 158 10.18 7.16 -13.98
C PHE A 158 11.60 7.19 -14.55
N LYS A 159 11.95 8.29 -15.22
CA LYS A 159 13.33 8.60 -15.59
C LYS A 159 13.88 9.66 -14.66
N LEU A 160 15.11 9.46 -14.20
CA LEU A 160 15.81 10.33 -13.29
C LEU A 160 17.00 11.01 -13.99
N LYS A 161 17.21 12.28 -13.69
CA LYS A 161 18.37 13.08 -14.15
C LYS A 161 19.68 12.49 -13.62
N PHE A 162 19.66 12.05 -12.37
CA PHE A 162 20.78 11.44 -11.65
C PHE A 162 20.29 10.30 -10.75
N PRO A 163 21.10 9.26 -10.53
CA PRO A 163 20.72 8.18 -9.62
C PRO A 163 20.57 8.72 -8.20
N SER A 164 19.54 8.27 -7.49
CA SER A 164 19.33 8.68 -6.10
C SER A 164 18.72 7.54 -5.29
N GLY A 165 19.39 7.17 -4.20
CA GLY A 165 18.88 6.21 -3.22
C GLY A 165 17.63 6.72 -2.47
N ALA A 166 17.36 8.02 -2.51
CA ALA A 166 16.20 8.62 -1.88
C ALA A 166 14.91 8.49 -2.72
N PHE A 167 15.01 8.14 -4.01
CA PHE A 167 13.86 8.10 -4.91
C PHE A 167 12.79 7.11 -4.43
N LEU A 168 13.12 5.82 -4.30
CA LEU A 168 12.13 4.81 -3.95
C LEU A 168 11.52 5.03 -2.54
N PRO A 169 12.29 5.38 -1.49
CA PRO A 169 11.72 5.79 -0.21
C PRO A 169 10.78 7.00 -0.30
N ALA A 170 11.10 8.00 -1.12
CA ALA A 170 10.21 9.14 -1.34
C ALA A 170 8.93 8.72 -2.06
N VAL A 171 9.00 7.77 -3.01
CA VAL A 171 7.81 7.20 -3.67
C VAL A 171 6.89 6.51 -2.66
N ALA A 172 7.46 5.79 -1.70
CA ALA A 172 6.74 5.02 -0.67
C ALA A 172 6.11 5.86 0.45
N MET A 173 6.25 7.19 0.43
CA MET A 173 5.62 8.05 1.43
C MET A 173 4.09 7.92 1.39
N PRO A 174 3.41 7.86 2.56
CA PRO A 174 2.01 7.46 2.64
C PRO A 174 1.03 8.48 2.03
N PHE A 175 1.51 9.65 1.65
CA PHE A 175 0.70 10.74 1.11
C PHE A 175 0.62 10.77 -0.42
N ASN A 176 1.40 9.92 -1.10
CA ASN A 176 1.48 9.87 -2.55
C ASN A 176 0.28 9.08 -3.12
N TYR A 177 -0.91 9.55 -2.82
CA TYR A 177 -2.18 8.94 -3.23
C TYR A 177 -2.31 8.92 -4.75
N ILE A 178 -2.89 7.84 -5.27
CA ILE A 178 -3.31 7.77 -6.66
C ILE A 178 -4.76 8.26 -6.76
N TYR A 179 -4.94 9.36 -7.48
CA TYR A 179 -6.22 9.99 -7.79
C TYR A 179 -6.66 9.65 -9.22
N SER A 180 -7.96 9.76 -9.48
CA SER A 180 -8.53 9.62 -10.82
C SER A 180 -8.06 10.76 -11.72
N SER A 181 -7.51 10.44 -12.90
CA SER A 181 -7.12 11.45 -13.88
C SER A 181 -8.32 12.29 -14.33
N ASP A 182 -9.48 11.66 -14.52
CA ASP A 182 -10.69 12.34 -14.98
C ASP A 182 -11.20 13.38 -13.98
N ILE A 183 -11.00 13.14 -12.68
CA ILE A 183 -11.30 14.12 -11.64
C ILE A 183 -10.29 15.26 -11.68
N LEU A 184 -9.00 14.95 -11.74
CA LEU A 184 -7.94 15.96 -11.77
C LEU A 184 -8.05 16.87 -13.00
N ASP A 185 -8.40 16.32 -14.17
CA ASP A 185 -8.58 17.09 -15.40
C ASP A 185 -9.73 18.11 -15.30
N LYS A 186 -10.77 17.80 -14.51
CA LYS A 186 -11.92 18.68 -14.29
C LYS A 186 -11.69 19.68 -13.16
N ASP A 187 -11.12 19.21 -12.04
CA ASP A 187 -10.89 20.02 -10.86
C ASP A 187 -9.68 19.53 -10.06
N GLN A 188 -8.57 20.26 -10.21
CA GLN A 188 -7.33 20.02 -9.47
C GLN A 188 -7.46 20.18 -7.96
N ARG A 189 -8.54 20.78 -7.46
CA ARG A 189 -8.80 21.05 -6.03
C ARG A 189 -9.89 20.16 -5.44
N TYR A 190 -10.43 19.21 -6.22
CA TYR A 190 -11.50 18.31 -5.79
C TYR A 190 -11.20 17.63 -4.44
N HIS A 191 -9.98 17.11 -4.30
CA HIS A 191 -9.55 16.37 -3.11
C HIS A 191 -9.31 17.25 -1.88
N GLU A 192 -9.40 18.58 -1.99
CA GLU A 192 -9.34 19.44 -0.79
C GLU A 192 -10.54 19.17 0.14
N ASN A 193 -11.69 18.80 -0.42
CA ASN A 193 -12.93 18.63 0.34
C ASN A 193 -13.62 17.27 0.12
N ASN A 194 -13.15 16.46 -0.83
CA ASN A 194 -13.79 15.21 -1.23
C ASN A 194 -12.83 14.02 -1.14
N VAL A 195 -13.40 12.85 -0.89
CA VAL A 195 -12.67 11.58 -0.93
C VAL A 195 -13.19 10.75 -2.09
N MET A 196 -12.29 10.42 -3.02
CA MET A 196 -12.52 9.46 -4.10
C MET A 196 -11.22 8.72 -4.36
N GLY A 197 -11.07 7.55 -3.75
CA GLY A 197 -9.84 6.77 -3.80
C GLY A 197 -10.07 5.35 -4.29
N SER A 198 -9.10 4.49 -4.03
CA SER A 198 -9.12 3.06 -4.38
C SER A 198 -8.72 2.17 -3.21
N GLY A 199 -8.62 2.75 -2.00
CA GLY A 199 -8.14 2.09 -0.81
C GLY A 199 -9.12 1.06 -0.22
N PRO A 200 -8.71 0.40 0.88
CA PRO A 200 -9.47 -0.68 1.51
C PRO A 200 -10.79 -0.26 2.17
N PHE A 201 -11.01 1.03 2.40
CA PHE A 201 -12.27 1.56 2.91
C PHE A 201 -12.86 2.59 1.94
N LYS A 202 -14.19 2.66 1.86
CA LYS A 202 -14.96 3.70 1.16
C LYS A 202 -15.52 4.68 2.20
N ILE A 203 -15.55 5.97 1.87
CA ILE A 203 -16.07 6.99 2.78
C ILE A 203 -17.61 6.88 2.90
N VAL A 204 -18.12 7.04 4.11
CA VAL A 204 -19.56 7.08 4.41
C VAL A 204 -19.97 8.47 4.89
N GLU A 205 -19.16 9.07 5.77
CA GLU A 205 -19.46 10.37 6.37
C GLU A 205 -18.15 11.13 6.59
N TYR A 206 -18.17 12.43 6.32
CA TYR A 206 -17.10 13.34 6.70
C TYR A 206 -17.70 14.57 7.40
N VAL A 207 -17.29 14.77 8.64
CA VAL A 207 -17.58 15.97 9.43
C VAL A 207 -16.26 16.71 9.62
N PRO A 208 -16.03 17.84 8.92
CA PRO A 208 -14.82 18.63 9.06
C PRO A 208 -14.49 18.95 10.52
N GLY A 209 -13.25 18.68 10.94
CA GLY A 209 -12.80 18.88 12.32
C GLY A 209 -13.37 17.91 13.36
N GLY A 210 -14.27 17.00 12.98
CA GLY A 210 -14.90 16.04 13.87
C GLY A 210 -14.46 14.60 13.60
N LYS A 211 -15.09 13.95 12.63
CA LYS A 211 -14.89 12.52 12.33
C LYS A 211 -14.93 12.26 10.83
N ILE A 212 -14.23 11.21 10.43
CA ILE A 212 -14.40 10.55 9.14
C ILE A 212 -14.86 9.12 9.42
N VAL A 213 -15.88 8.65 8.72
CA VAL A 213 -16.41 7.30 8.86
C VAL A 213 -16.21 6.57 7.55
N GLY A 214 -15.57 5.41 7.63
CA GLY A 214 -15.38 4.50 6.50
C GLY A 214 -16.21 3.23 6.65
N THR A 215 -16.44 2.56 5.53
CA THR A 215 -16.89 1.17 5.47
C THR A 215 -15.92 0.38 4.62
N ARG A 216 -15.81 -0.92 4.88
CA ARG A 216 -15.07 -1.88 4.07
C ARG A 216 -15.35 -1.67 2.57
N ASN A 217 -14.30 -1.67 1.77
CA ASN A 217 -14.37 -1.78 0.31
C ASN A 217 -14.32 -3.26 -0.08
N ASP A 218 -15.47 -3.85 -0.42
CA ASP A 218 -15.54 -5.25 -0.84
C ASP A 218 -14.88 -5.50 -2.21
N ASP A 219 -14.67 -4.44 -3.00
CA ASP A 219 -13.98 -4.47 -4.30
C ASP A 219 -12.47 -4.25 -4.17
N PHE A 220 -11.92 -4.23 -2.94
CA PHE A 220 -10.51 -3.99 -2.74
C PHE A 220 -9.65 -5.11 -3.35
N TYR A 221 -8.63 -4.71 -4.12
CA TYR A 221 -7.87 -5.59 -4.99
C TYR A 221 -6.91 -6.56 -4.28
N ILE A 222 -6.82 -6.50 -2.95
CA ILE A 222 -6.08 -7.47 -2.14
C ILE A 222 -7.10 -8.43 -1.52
N PRO A 223 -7.19 -9.69 -2.00
CA PRO A 223 -8.16 -10.64 -1.51
C PRO A 223 -8.08 -10.83 0.01
N GLY A 224 -9.23 -10.83 0.66
CA GLY A 224 -9.36 -11.03 2.11
C GLY A 224 -9.13 -9.77 2.96
N LEU A 225 -8.69 -8.65 2.37
CA LEU A 225 -8.52 -7.37 3.04
C LEU A 225 -9.61 -6.36 2.67
N PRO A 226 -9.89 -5.36 3.55
CA PRO A 226 -9.40 -5.26 4.93
C PRO A 226 -10.04 -6.30 5.85
N TYR A 227 -9.52 -6.48 7.06
CA TYR A 227 -10.18 -7.36 8.05
C TYR A 227 -11.38 -6.70 8.72
N LEU A 228 -11.32 -5.40 8.98
CA LEU A 228 -12.36 -4.61 9.65
C LEU A 228 -13.52 -4.29 8.72
N ASP A 229 -14.71 -4.06 9.31
CA ASP A 229 -15.90 -3.58 8.61
C ASP A 229 -15.89 -2.07 8.39
N GLY A 230 -15.13 -1.32 9.19
CA GLY A 230 -15.00 0.14 9.12
C GLY A 230 -14.41 0.75 10.38
#